data_AF-C5BU24-F1
#
_entry.id   AF-C5BU24-F1
#
_cell.length_a   1.000
_cell.length_b   1.000
_cell.length_c   1.000
_cell.angle_alpha   90.00
_cell.angle_beta   90.00
_cell.angle_gamma   90.00
#
_symmetry.space_group_name_H-M   'P 1'
#
loop_
_entity.id
_entity.type
_entity.pdbx_description
1 polymer ?
#
loop_
_entity_poly.entity_id
_entity_poly.type
_entity_poly.pdbx_seq_one_letter_code
_entity_poly.pdbx_strand_id
1 'polypeptide(L)'
;MKLLSLRNTLSALALAIAVTPAVNAQQTLTSNSTGTHGGHYYSFWKDSGNASFTLYDGGRYGSQWNSGTNNWVGGKGWNPGGAKVVNYEGYYGVNNSQNSYLALYGWTRNPLIEYYIIESYGSYNPSSCSGGTNYGSFQSDGATYNVRRCQRVQQPSIDGTQTFYQYFSVRSPKKGFGQISGTINVGNHFNYWASKGLNLGSHDYMVLATEGYRSSGSSDISVSEGYGGGSSSSGSSSSGGSSSSSSGGSGGTITVRARGNSGGENIALRVGGRAVAQWNLSTGYQNYNYTGGATGDIQVEYLNDAAGRDVYLDYIQVNGETRQAEDMQYNTATYANGSCGGGSYSEIMHCSGVIGFGGTSDCFSGNCR
;
A
#
# COMPACT_ATOMS: atom_id res chain seq x y z
N MET A 1 -41.43 56.56 -34.74
CA MET A 1 -40.21 55.71 -34.65
C MET A 1 -40.32 54.86 -33.39
N LYS A 2 -40.54 53.55 -33.54
CA LYS A 2 -40.51 52.57 -32.43
C LYS A 2 -39.11 51.95 -32.41
N LEU A 3 -38.32 52.19 -31.36
CA LEU A 3 -37.09 51.44 -31.10
C LEU A 3 -37.44 50.23 -30.22
N LEU A 4 -37.28 49.03 -30.78
CA LEU A 4 -37.31 47.76 -30.06
C LEU A 4 -35.90 47.46 -29.53
N SER A 5 -35.78 47.41 -28.20
CA SER A 5 -34.57 46.98 -27.49
C SER A 5 -34.43 45.46 -27.56
N LEU A 6 -33.50 44.95 -28.37
CA LEU A 6 -33.13 43.54 -28.43
C LEU A 6 -32.14 43.22 -27.30
N ARG A 7 -32.54 42.36 -26.35
CA ARG A 7 -31.67 41.82 -25.30
C ARG A 7 -30.95 40.57 -25.86
N ASN A 8 -29.65 40.66 -26.10
CA ASN A 8 -28.81 39.51 -26.41
C ASN A 8 -28.41 38.79 -25.10
N THR A 9 -29.01 37.64 -24.84
CA THR A 9 -28.51 36.67 -23.85
C THR A 9 -27.48 35.77 -24.52
N LEU A 10 -26.19 35.92 -24.18
CA LEU A 10 -25.16 34.94 -24.50
C LEU A 10 -25.25 33.77 -23.51
N SER A 11 -25.70 32.61 -23.97
CA SER A 11 -25.57 31.35 -23.23
C SER A 11 -24.17 30.78 -23.47
N ALA A 12 -23.32 30.75 -22.44
CA ALA A 12 -22.03 30.08 -22.48
C ALA A 12 -22.25 28.55 -22.36
N LEU A 13 -21.90 27.82 -23.43
CA LEU A 13 -21.92 26.36 -23.45
C LEU A 13 -20.62 25.85 -22.79
N ALA A 14 -20.68 25.45 -21.52
CA ALA A 14 -19.56 24.82 -20.84
C ALA A 14 -19.41 23.37 -21.34
N LEU A 15 -18.38 23.12 -22.16
CA LEU A 15 -18.04 21.78 -22.62
C LEU A 15 -17.33 21.03 -21.49
N ALA A 16 -18.04 20.13 -20.81
CA ALA A 16 -17.43 19.22 -19.84
C ALA A 16 -16.60 18.17 -20.59
N ILE A 17 -15.27 18.35 -20.60
CA ILE A 17 -14.34 17.33 -21.10
C ILE A 17 -14.30 16.22 -20.06
N ALA A 18 -14.99 15.12 -20.32
CA ALA A 18 -14.86 13.89 -19.56
C ALA A 18 -13.47 13.30 -19.82
N VAL A 19 -12.52 13.56 -18.93
CA VAL A 19 -11.21 12.88 -18.93
C VAL A 19 -11.44 11.46 -18.43
N THR A 20 -11.60 10.51 -19.34
CA THR A 20 -11.54 9.09 -18.99
C THR A 20 -10.07 8.73 -18.69
N PRO A 21 -9.77 8.06 -17.57
CA PRO A 21 -8.41 7.59 -17.33
C PRO A 21 -8.02 6.58 -18.41
N ALA A 22 -6.88 6.79 -19.05
CA ALA A 22 -6.34 5.87 -20.05
C ALA A 22 -5.84 4.60 -19.34
N VAL A 23 -6.46 3.45 -19.65
CA VAL A 23 -6.02 2.13 -19.19
C VAL A 23 -4.84 1.67 -20.05
N ASN A 24 -3.74 1.25 -19.44
CA ASN A 24 -2.61 0.68 -20.20
C ASN A 24 -2.94 -0.74 -20.66
N ALA A 25 -2.62 -1.04 -21.92
CA ALA A 25 -2.81 -2.38 -22.48
C ALA A 25 -1.88 -3.39 -21.81
N GLN A 26 -2.35 -4.63 -21.65
CA GLN A 26 -1.54 -5.72 -21.10
C GLN A 26 -0.31 -6.01 -21.98
N GLN A 27 0.86 -6.20 -21.35
CA GLN A 27 2.10 -6.54 -22.04
C GLN A 27 2.77 -7.76 -21.39
N THR A 28 3.01 -8.83 -22.14
CA THR A 28 3.76 -10.01 -21.65
C THR A 28 5.22 -9.95 -22.10
N LEU A 29 6.12 -10.04 -21.14
CA LEU A 29 7.57 -10.07 -21.31
C LEU A 29 8.08 -11.51 -21.16
N THR A 30 9.01 -11.90 -22.02
CA THR A 30 9.68 -13.22 -22.00
C THR A 30 11.22 -13.11 -21.99
N SER A 31 11.72 -11.88 -22.03
CA SER A 31 13.14 -11.50 -21.95
C SER A 31 13.34 -10.37 -20.94
N ASN A 32 14.56 -10.23 -20.43
CA ASN A 32 14.91 -9.25 -19.41
C ASN A 32 14.51 -7.83 -19.85
N SER A 33 13.83 -7.09 -18.97
CA SER A 33 13.40 -5.72 -19.23
C SER A 33 13.11 -4.98 -17.93
N THR A 34 13.30 -3.67 -17.95
CA THR A 34 12.92 -2.75 -16.89
C THR A 34 12.24 -1.53 -17.51
N GLY A 35 11.37 -0.85 -16.77
CA GLY A 35 10.75 0.37 -17.25
C GLY A 35 9.57 0.80 -16.40
N THR A 36 8.68 1.60 -16.98
CA THR A 36 7.44 2.05 -16.32
C THR A 36 6.22 1.56 -17.11
N HIS A 37 5.22 1.06 -16.41
CA HIS A 37 3.95 0.62 -16.98
C HIS A 37 2.83 0.82 -15.96
N GLY A 38 1.69 1.43 -16.36
CA GLY A 38 0.58 1.64 -15.44
C GLY A 38 0.94 2.53 -14.25
N GLY A 39 1.82 3.52 -14.46
CA GLY A 39 2.30 4.41 -13.41
C GLY A 39 3.28 3.78 -12.39
N HIS A 40 3.69 2.53 -12.59
CA HIS A 40 4.62 1.83 -11.69
C HIS A 40 5.90 1.44 -12.42
N TYR A 41 7.03 1.49 -11.71
CA TYR A 41 8.25 0.87 -12.18
C TYR A 41 8.07 -0.65 -12.21
N TYR A 42 8.69 -1.32 -13.17
CA TYR A 42 8.79 -2.78 -13.20
C TYR A 42 10.23 -3.21 -13.45
N SER A 43 10.57 -4.37 -12.91
CA SER A 43 11.80 -5.08 -13.21
C SER A 43 11.47 -6.54 -13.51
N PHE A 44 12.06 -7.08 -14.56
CA PHE A 44 12.00 -8.50 -14.90
C PHE A 44 13.38 -8.97 -15.34
N TRP A 45 13.90 -9.98 -14.63
CA TRP A 45 15.18 -10.60 -14.91
C TRP A 45 15.08 -12.12 -14.80
N LYS A 46 15.79 -12.82 -15.69
CA LYS A 46 16.01 -14.27 -15.69
C LYS A 46 17.38 -14.59 -16.26
N ASP A 47 17.95 -15.72 -15.85
CA ASP A 47 19.17 -16.25 -16.47
C ASP A 47 18.87 -17.18 -17.67
N SER A 48 17.97 -18.13 -17.49
CA SER A 48 17.69 -19.22 -18.41
C SER A 48 16.33 -19.86 -18.11
N GLY A 49 15.76 -20.55 -19.11
CA GLY A 49 14.46 -21.20 -19.03
C GLY A 49 13.27 -20.30 -19.38
N ASN A 50 12.07 -20.74 -19.00
CA ASN A 50 10.79 -20.26 -19.51
C ASN A 50 9.95 -19.58 -18.43
N ALA A 51 10.45 -18.47 -17.88
CA ALA A 51 9.64 -17.52 -17.13
C ALA A 51 9.04 -16.45 -18.05
N SER A 52 7.77 -16.11 -17.81
CA SER A 52 7.07 -14.97 -18.42
C SER A 52 6.55 -14.01 -17.35
N PHE A 53 6.50 -12.73 -17.69
CA PHE A 53 6.09 -11.65 -16.79
C PHE A 53 5.12 -10.71 -17.49
N THR A 54 3.87 -10.70 -17.06
CA THR A 54 2.79 -9.92 -17.67
C THR A 54 2.54 -8.65 -16.86
N LEU A 55 2.66 -7.51 -17.51
CA LEU A 55 2.30 -6.19 -16.99
C LEU A 55 0.81 -5.95 -17.26
N TYR A 56 0.04 -5.69 -16.20
CA TYR A 56 -1.33 -5.17 -16.29
C TYR A 56 -1.33 -3.67 -15.99
N ASP A 57 -2.48 -2.99 -16.10
CA ASP A 57 -2.60 -1.60 -15.68
C ASP A 57 -2.37 -1.43 -14.16
N GLY A 58 -1.99 -0.23 -13.72
CA GLY A 58 -1.63 0.03 -12.33
C GLY A 58 -0.44 -0.79 -11.83
N GLY A 59 -0.46 -1.15 -10.54
CA GLY A 59 0.60 -1.94 -9.89
C GLY A 59 0.47 -3.46 -10.07
N ARG A 60 -0.44 -3.94 -10.91
CA ARG A 60 -0.67 -5.38 -11.10
C ARG A 60 0.31 -6.00 -12.10
N TYR A 61 0.85 -7.16 -11.75
CA TYR A 61 1.63 -8.02 -12.64
C TYR A 61 1.22 -9.49 -12.47
N GLY A 62 1.43 -10.28 -13.51
CA GLY A 62 1.34 -11.73 -13.45
C GLY A 62 2.67 -12.39 -13.83
N SER A 63 2.92 -13.60 -13.36
CA SER A 63 4.07 -14.39 -13.76
C SER A 63 3.72 -15.86 -13.92
N GLN A 64 4.46 -16.55 -14.79
CA GLN A 64 4.40 -18.00 -14.94
C GLN A 64 5.79 -18.54 -15.22
N TRP A 65 6.17 -19.62 -14.55
CA TRP A 65 7.42 -20.31 -14.78
C TRP A 65 7.28 -21.81 -14.53
N ASN A 66 8.16 -22.59 -15.13
CA ASN A 66 8.21 -24.04 -14.94
C ASN A 66 9.59 -24.51 -14.46
N SER A 67 9.68 -25.79 -14.11
CA SER A 67 10.89 -26.43 -13.54
C SER A 67 12.12 -26.37 -14.46
N GLY A 68 11.97 -25.99 -15.73
CA GLY A 68 13.09 -25.69 -16.62
C GLY A 68 13.72 -24.31 -16.41
N THR A 69 13.16 -23.49 -15.52
CA THR A 69 13.68 -22.16 -15.15
C THR A 69 14.72 -22.30 -14.04
N ASN A 70 15.95 -21.83 -14.27
CA ASN A 70 16.98 -21.88 -13.23
C ASN A 70 16.79 -20.75 -12.22
N ASN A 71 16.83 -19.48 -12.63
CA ASN A 71 16.49 -18.36 -11.77
C ASN A 71 15.76 -17.25 -12.52
N TRP A 72 14.77 -16.63 -11.86
CA TRP A 72 14.12 -15.41 -12.33
C TRP A 72 13.58 -14.59 -11.15
N VAL A 73 13.53 -13.28 -11.31
CA VAL A 73 12.91 -12.32 -10.38
C VAL A 73 12.13 -11.29 -11.18
N GLY A 74 10.92 -10.96 -10.73
CA GLY A 74 10.15 -9.89 -11.35
C GLY A 74 9.06 -9.33 -10.46
N GLY A 75 8.81 -8.03 -10.60
CA GLY A 75 7.82 -7.32 -9.80
C GLY A 75 7.58 -5.90 -10.27
N LYS A 76 6.59 -5.25 -9.64
CA LYS A 76 6.28 -3.83 -9.81
C LYS A 76 6.49 -3.05 -8.52
N GLY A 77 6.72 -1.74 -8.65
CA GLY A 77 6.90 -0.82 -7.54
C GLY A 77 7.38 0.54 -8.03
N TRP A 78 8.50 1.01 -7.48
CA TRP A 78 8.97 2.39 -7.58
C TRP A 78 10.44 2.47 -7.94
N ASN A 79 10.81 3.54 -8.65
CA ASN A 79 12.19 3.94 -8.86
C ASN A 79 12.26 5.48 -8.83
N PRO A 80 12.89 6.11 -7.82
CA PRO A 80 13.57 5.44 -6.71
C PRO A 80 12.60 4.76 -5.74
N GLY A 81 13.11 3.78 -5.00
CA GLY A 81 12.49 3.21 -3.82
C GLY A 81 12.61 4.15 -2.62
N GLY A 82 12.43 3.61 -1.42
CA GLY A 82 12.52 4.37 -0.17
C GLY A 82 11.48 3.96 0.85
N ALA A 83 11.51 4.63 2.00
CA ALA A 83 10.50 4.43 3.04
C ALA A 83 9.13 4.85 2.53
N LYS A 84 8.18 3.91 2.53
CA LYS A 84 6.76 4.10 2.22
C LYS A 84 5.95 2.95 2.80
N VAL A 85 4.63 3.09 2.78
CA VAL A 85 3.73 1.98 3.11
C VAL A 85 3.32 1.32 1.81
N VAL A 86 3.63 0.03 1.70
CA VAL A 86 3.36 -0.79 0.51
C VAL A 86 2.24 -1.76 0.85
N ASN A 87 1.15 -1.75 0.09
CA ASN A 87 0.15 -2.81 0.17
C ASN A 87 0.27 -3.72 -1.02
N TYR A 88 -0.14 -4.95 -0.80
CA TYR A 88 -0.21 -5.93 -1.85
C TYR A 88 -1.35 -6.89 -1.65
N GLU A 89 -1.87 -7.39 -2.76
CA GLU A 89 -2.89 -8.43 -2.78
C GLU A 89 -2.82 -9.23 -4.08
N GLY A 90 -3.34 -10.45 -4.05
CA GLY A 90 -3.49 -11.28 -5.23
C GLY A 90 -3.22 -12.75 -4.94
N TYR A 91 -2.70 -13.46 -5.92
CA TYR A 91 -2.49 -14.90 -5.89
C TYR A 91 -1.00 -15.26 -6.00
N TYR A 92 -0.51 -16.02 -5.03
CA TYR A 92 0.84 -16.61 -5.02
C TYR A 92 0.76 -18.13 -5.20
N GLY A 93 0.76 -18.55 -6.47
CA GLY A 93 0.52 -19.91 -6.95
C GLY A 93 1.74 -20.82 -6.88
N VAL A 94 2.29 -21.00 -5.68
CA VAL A 94 3.34 -21.99 -5.39
C VAL A 94 2.91 -22.87 -4.20
N ASN A 95 3.76 -23.81 -3.80
CA ASN A 95 3.55 -24.59 -2.58
C ASN A 95 4.85 -24.74 -1.79
N ASN A 96 4.77 -25.37 -0.62
CA ASN A 96 5.90 -25.46 0.31
C ASN A 96 7.11 -26.24 -0.23
N SER A 97 6.98 -26.99 -1.32
CA SER A 97 8.10 -27.72 -1.95
C SER A 97 8.86 -26.88 -2.99
N GLN A 98 8.26 -25.80 -3.50
CA GLN A 98 8.83 -24.98 -4.55
C GLN A 98 9.77 -23.93 -3.97
N ASN A 99 10.99 -23.78 -4.50
CA ASN A 99 11.87 -22.70 -4.07
C ASN A 99 11.46 -21.41 -4.80
N SER A 100 10.72 -20.56 -4.07
CA SER A 100 10.12 -19.33 -4.57
C SER A 100 9.87 -18.38 -3.42
N TYR A 101 9.96 -17.07 -3.67
CA TYR A 101 9.77 -16.00 -2.68
C TYR A 101 8.70 -15.01 -3.13
N LEU A 102 7.96 -14.45 -2.16
CA LEU A 102 7.20 -13.21 -2.33
C LEU A 102 7.78 -12.18 -1.35
N ALA A 103 8.37 -11.12 -1.89
CA ALA A 103 9.15 -10.19 -1.10
C ALA A 103 9.11 -8.77 -1.67
N LEU A 104 9.17 -7.78 -0.79
CA LEU A 104 9.65 -6.46 -1.21
C LEU A 104 11.16 -6.56 -1.40
N TYR A 105 11.63 -6.08 -2.54
CA TYR A 105 13.00 -6.24 -3.02
C TYR A 105 13.51 -4.92 -3.57
N GLY A 106 14.73 -4.54 -3.24
CA GLY A 106 15.33 -3.33 -3.81
C GLY A 106 16.82 -3.22 -3.58
N TRP A 107 17.36 -2.12 -4.10
CA TRP A 107 18.78 -1.83 -4.01
C TRP A 107 19.04 -0.42 -3.50
N THR A 108 20.21 -0.25 -2.89
CA THR A 108 20.79 1.07 -2.63
C THR A 108 22.22 1.12 -3.16
N ARG A 109 22.73 2.32 -3.43
CA ARG A 109 24.13 2.60 -3.77
C ARG A 109 24.79 3.46 -2.71
N ASN A 110 26.10 3.30 -2.57
CA ASN A 110 26.92 4.05 -1.60
C ASN A 110 26.37 4.00 -0.15
N PRO A 111 26.30 2.81 0.48
CA PRO A 111 26.84 1.51 0.05
C PRO A 111 25.95 0.73 -0.93
N LEU A 112 26.55 -0.17 -1.72
CA LEU A 112 25.80 -1.13 -2.55
C LEU A 112 25.18 -2.20 -1.65
N ILE A 113 23.86 -2.15 -1.47
CA ILE A 113 23.10 -3.10 -0.65
C ILE A 113 21.91 -3.60 -1.45
N GLU A 114 21.76 -4.92 -1.48
CA GLU A 114 20.53 -5.58 -1.91
C GLU A 114 19.68 -5.86 -0.67
N TYR A 115 18.40 -5.53 -0.65
CA TYR A 115 17.56 -5.74 0.52
C TYR A 115 16.25 -6.45 0.21
N TYR A 116 15.77 -7.18 1.21
CA TYR A 116 14.57 -7.98 1.13
C TYR A 116 13.73 -7.85 2.40
N ILE A 117 12.43 -7.62 2.22
CA ILE A 117 11.41 -7.85 3.23
C ILE A 117 10.56 -9.02 2.74
N ILE A 118 10.80 -10.20 3.32
CA ILE A 118 10.23 -11.47 2.88
C ILE A 118 8.89 -11.71 3.58
N GLU A 119 7.79 -11.72 2.83
CA GLU A 119 6.44 -12.00 3.32
C GLU A 119 6.13 -13.51 3.28
N SER A 120 6.57 -14.20 2.23
CA SER A 120 6.42 -15.65 2.08
C SER A 120 7.58 -16.26 1.30
N TYR A 121 7.82 -17.55 1.53
CA TYR A 121 8.76 -18.36 0.78
C TYR A 121 8.31 -19.83 0.78
N GLY A 122 8.71 -20.61 -0.22
CA GLY A 122 8.40 -22.03 -0.29
C GLY A 122 9.40 -22.91 0.47
N SER A 123 10.16 -23.76 -0.23
CA SER A 123 11.01 -24.79 0.40
C SER A 123 12.30 -24.28 1.04
N TYR A 124 12.70 -23.05 0.75
CA TYR A 124 13.95 -22.48 1.23
C TYR A 124 13.76 -21.05 1.74
N ASN A 125 14.33 -20.76 2.92
CA ASN A 125 14.37 -19.40 3.45
C ASN A 125 15.54 -18.64 2.80
N PRO A 126 15.27 -17.54 2.06
CA PRO A 126 16.31 -16.83 1.31
C PRO A 126 17.42 -16.23 2.18
N SER A 127 17.19 -16.03 3.48
CA SER A 127 18.19 -15.51 4.41
C SER A 127 19.21 -16.57 4.91
N SER A 128 19.08 -17.84 4.53
CA SER A 128 19.91 -18.97 5.02
C SER A 128 21.33 -19.03 4.44
N CYS A 129 22.02 -17.89 4.31
CA CYS A 129 23.40 -17.83 3.85
C CYS A 129 24.41 -18.37 4.89
N SER A 130 25.45 -19.05 4.40
CA SER A 130 26.61 -19.43 5.19
C SER A 130 27.34 -18.18 5.70
N GLY A 131 27.75 -18.19 6.98
CA GLY A 131 28.44 -17.06 7.62
C GLY A 131 27.57 -15.82 7.88
N GLY A 132 26.26 -15.88 7.64
CA GLY A 132 25.35 -14.76 7.91
C GLY A 132 25.20 -14.44 9.39
N THR A 133 24.95 -13.17 9.70
CA THR A 133 24.84 -12.65 11.06
C THR A 133 23.39 -12.27 11.37
N ASN A 134 22.87 -12.71 12.53
CA ASN A 134 21.54 -12.34 13.00
C ASN A 134 21.60 -11.02 13.78
N TYR A 135 20.58 -10.16 13.61
CA TYR A 135 20.50 -8.83 14.23
C TYR A 135 19.29 -8.66 15.15
N GLY A 136 18.64 -9.77 15.52
CA GLY A 136 17.44 -9.79 16.34
C GLY A 136 16.16 -9.79 15.51
N SER A 137 15.05 -9.43 16.14
CA SER A 137 13.75 -9.29 15.48
C SER A 137 12.99 -8.05 15.99
N PHE A 138 11.92 -7.68 15.29
CA PHE A 138 11.00 -6.62 15.68
C PHE A 138 9.58 -6.90 15.16
N GLN A 139 8.59 -6.20 15.73
CA GLN A 139 7.20 -6.25 15.28
C GLN A 139 6.94 -5.15 14.26
N SER A 140 6.26 -5.51 13.16
CA SER A 140 5.65 -4.57 12.20
C SER A 140 4.47 -5.28 11.54
N ASP A 141 3.45 -4.53 11.10
CA ASP A 141 2.39 -5.05 10.22
C ASP A 141 1.80 -6.41 10.66
N GLY A 142 1.55 -6.53 11.98
CA GLY A 142 0.95 -7.70 12.61
C GLY A 142 1.83 -8.95 12.69
N ALA A 143 3.15 -8.88 12.48
CA ALA A 143 4.04 -10.03 12.67
C ALA A 143 5.44 -9.65 13.18
N THR A 144 6.17 -10.68 13.58
CA THR A 144 7.60 -10.60 13.89
C THR A 144 8.40 -10.71 12.60
N TYR A 145 9.43 -9.88 12.44
CA TYR A 145 10.42 -10.00 11.38
C TYR A 145 11.79 -10.30 11.97
N ASN A 146 12.36 -11.45 11.60
CA ASN A 146 13.71 -11.82 11.96
C ASN A 146 14.70 -11.14 11.01
N VAL A 147 15.72 -10.47 11.55
CA VAL A 147 16.68 -9.68 10.77
C VAL A 147 18.01 -10.38 10.65
N ARG A 148 18.51 -10.47 9.42
CA ARG A 148 19.78 -11.15 9.09
C ARG A 148 20.52 -10.42 7.98
N ARG A 149 21.85 -10.44 8.04
CA ARG A 149 22.74 -9.95 6.98
C ARG A 149 23.52 -11.10 6.37
N CYS A 150 23.61 -11.10 5.04
CA CYS A 150 24.44 -12.02 4.27
C CYS A 150 25.44 -11.25 3.43
N GLN A 151 26.57 -11.87 3.08
CA GLN A 151 27.51 -11.33 2.09
C GLN A 151 27.41 -12.13 0.79
N ARG A 152 27.38 -11.43 -0.33
CA ARG A 152 27.47 -11.99 -1.67
C ARG A 152 28.85 -11.63 -2.22
N VAL A 153 29.64 -12.61 -2.61
CA VAL A 153 31.01 -12.43 -3.10
C VAL A 153 31.05 -12.69 -4.60
N GLN A 154 31.49 -11.68 -5.36
CA GLN A 154 31.57 -11.71 -6.83
C GLN A 154 30.28 -12.19 -7.50
N GLN A 155 29.15 -11.58 -7.11
CA GLN A 155 27.82 -11.93 -7.63
C GLN A 155 27.27 -10.80 -8.52
N PRO A 156 26.34 -11.10 -9.44
CA PRO A 156 25.63 -10.09 -10.21
C PRO A 156 24.93 -9.06 -9.31
N SER A 157 24.89 -7.80 -9.74
CA SER A 157 24.22 -6.68 -9.08
C SER A 157 23.80 -5.64 -10.11
N ILE A 158 23.13 -4.57 -9.65
CA ILE A 158 22.80 -3.40 -10.48
C ILE A 158 24.03 -2.62 -10.99
N ASP A 159 25.22 -2.89 -10.44
CA ASP A 159 26.50 -2.29 -10.85
C ASP A 159 27.48 -3.36 -11.41
N GLY A 160 26.93 -4.43 -12.00
CA GLY A 160 27.69 -5.56 -12.53
C GLY A 160 28.13 -6.55 -11.46
N THR A 161 29.17 -7.34 -11.71
CA THR A 161 29.69 -8.31 -10.74
C THR A 161 30.39 -7.59 -9.59
N GLN A 162 29.85 -7.72 -8.37
CA GLN A 162 30.33 -7.03 -7.18
C GLN A 162 30.38 -7.94 -5.96
N THR A 163 31.06 -7.49 -4.91
CA THR A 163 30.94 -8.03 -3.56
C THR A 163 30.14 -7.05 -2.71
N PHE A 164 28.99 -7.48 -2.18
CA PHE A 164 28.03 -6.62 -1.49
C PHE A 164 27.33 -7.37 -0.34
N TYR A 165 26.64 -6.62 0.51
CA TYR A 165 25.81 -7.20 1.56
C TYR A 165 24.34 -7.25 1.14
N GLN A 166 23.65 -8.26 1.66
CA GLN A 166 22.21 -8.40 1.61
C GLN A 166 21.61 -8.19 3.00
N TYR A 167 20.56 -7.38 3.09
CA TYR A 167 19.78 -7.19 4.32
C TYR A 167 18.42 -7.88 4.20
N PHE A 168 18.06 -8.66 5.22
CA PHE A 168 16.80 -9.38 5.26
C PHE A 168 15.99 -9.00 6.48
N SER A 169 14.70 -8.75 6.27
CA SER A 169 13.65 -8.94 7.27
C SER A 169 12.79 -10.12 6.82
N VAL A 170 12.71 -11.19 7.62
CA VAL A 170 11.94 -12.39 7.28
C VAL A 170 10.75 -12.54 8.20
N ARG A 171 9.54 -12.50 7.64
CA ARG A 171 8.29 -12.62 8.38
C ARG A 171 8.20 -13.96 9.11
N SER A 172 7.78 -13.91 10.37
CA SER A 172 7.58 -15.05 11.26
C SER A 172 6.25 -14.87 12.03
N PRO A 173 5.24 -15.72 11.77
CA PRO A 173 5.22 -16.78 10.75
C PRO A 173 5.19 -16.21 9.32
N LYS A 174 5.80 -16.92 8.36
CA LYS A 174 5.65 -16.58 6.93
C LYS A 174 4.18 -16.70 6.51
N LYS A 175 3.75 -15.90 5.53
CA LYS A 175 2.40 -16.04 4.94
C LYS A 175 2.28 -17.32 4.11
N GLY A 176 1.04 -17.79 3.94
CA GLY A 176 0.71 -18.98 3.16
C GLY A 176 0.85 -18.79 1.64
N PHE A 177 0.26 -19.72 0.91
CA PHE A 177 0.20 -19.72 -0.56
C PHE A 177 -1.25 -19.55 -1.04
N GLY A 178 -1.45 -19.31 -2.33
CA GLY A 178 -2.77 -19.02 -2.90
C GLY A 178 -3.12 -17.55 -2.73
N GLN A 179 -4.35 -17.24 -2.33
CA GLN A 179 -4.75 -15.84 -2.08
C GLN A 179 -3.93 -15.26 -0.94
N ILE A 180 -3.34 -14.09 -1.17
CA ILE A 180 -2.41 -13.44 -0.25
C ILE A 180 -2.57 -11.93 -0.33
N SER A 181 -2.52 -11.27 0.81
CA SER A 181 -2.47 -9.82 0.90
C SER A 181 -1.70 -9.38 2.15
N GLY A 182 -1.29 -8.11 2.19
CA GLY A 182 -0.65 -7.52 3.35
C GLY A 182 -0.23 -6.08 3.13
N THR A 183 0.21 -5.48 4.23
CA THR A 183 0.84 -4.15 4.26
C THR A 183 2.25 -4.31 4.78
N ILE A 184 3.18 -3.55 4.21
CA ILE A 184 4.58 -3.49 4.62
C ILE A 184 4.89 -2.03 4.88
N ASN A 185 5.04 -1.64 6.14
CA ASN A 185 5.58 -0.34 6.49
C ASN A 185 7.11 -0.38 6.36
N VAL A 186 7.59 -0.10 5.15
CA VAL A 186 9.02 -0.20 4.79
C VAL A 186 9.90 0.65 5.72
N GLY A 187 9.39 1.78 6.19
CA GLY A 187 10.07 2.64 7.16
C GLY A 187 10.44 1.90 8.45
N ASN A 188 9.56 1.05 8.99
CA ASN A 188 9.84 0.28 10.20
C ASN A 188 11.05 -0.66 10.00
N HIS A 189 11.15 -1.31 8.84
CA HIS A 189 12.25 -2.18 8.50
C HIS A 189 13.57 -1.42 8.39
N PHE A 190 13.57 -0.33 7.64
CA PHE A 190 14.78 0.48 7.43
C PHE A 190 15.27 1.11 8.73
N ASN A 191 14.35 1.59 9.58
CA ASN A 191 14.67 2.13 10.90
C ASN A 191 15.27 1.06 11.82
N TYR A 192 14.70 -0.15 11.84
CA TYR A 192 15.27 -1.25 12.63
C TYR A 192 16.67 -1.62 12.14
N TRP A 193 16.87 -1.75 10.82
CA TRP A 193 18.18 -2.04 10.24
C TRP A 193 19.20 -0.98 10.64
N ALA A 194 18.88 0.30 10.49
CA ALA A 194 19.74 1.42 10.90
C ALA A 194 20.07 1.36 12.41
N SER A 195 19.09 1.04 13.27
CA SER A 195 19.31 0.88 14.72
C SER A 195 20.32 -0.22 15.08
N LYS A 196 20.57 -1.15 14.15
CA LYS A 196 21.53 -2.25 14.26
C LYS A 196 22.84 -2.00 13.49
N GLY A 197 23.04 -0.79 12.97
CA GLY A 197 24.20 -0.41 12.18
C GLY A 197 24.18 -0.95 10.74
N LEU A 198 23.02 -1.43 10.28
CA LEU A 198 22.79 -1.85 8.90
C LEU A 198 22.30 -0.65 8.08
N ASN A 199 23.22 0.26 7.76
CA ASN A 199 22.91 1.51 7.08
C ASN A 199 22.67 1.29 5.58
N LEU A 200 21.55 1.79 5.08
CA LEU A 200 21.23 1.84 3.66
C LEU A 200 21.89 3.06 2.99
N GLY A 201 22.16 2.94 1.69
CA GLY A 201 22.67 4.04 0.86
C GLY A 201 21.56 4.84 0.18
N SER A 202 21.90 5.52 -0.91
CA SER A 202 20.92 6.17 -1.79
C SER A 202 20.08 5.11 -2.52
N HIS A 203 18.76 5.24 -2.45
CA HIS A 203 17.83 4.27 -3.04
C HIS A 203 17.89 4.24 -4.57
N ASP A 204 17.99 3.02 -5.12
CA ASP A 204 17.67 2.70 -6.53
C ASP A 204 16.23 2.15 -6.57
N TYR A 205 15.87 1.22 -7.46
CA TYR A 205 14.50 0.70 -7.52
C TYR A 205 14.11 -0.14 -6.30
N MET A 206 12.80 -0.22 -6.07
CA MET A 206 12.17 -1.11 -5.11
C MET A 206 10.87 -1.66 -5.69
N VAL A 207 10.73 -2.98 -5.72
CA VAL A 207 9.55 -3.68 -6.27
C VAL A 207 9.05 -4.73 -5.29
N LEU A 208 7.75 -5.02 -5.33
CA LEU A 208 7.23 -6.24 -4.73
C LEU A 208 7.38 -7.37 -5.75
N ALA A 209 8.36 -8.23 -5.53
CA ALA A 209 8.79 -9.25 -6.46
C ALA A 209 8.27 -10.65 -6.10
N THR A 210 8.00 -11.42 -7.15
CA THR A 210 8.02 -12.87 -7.11
C THR A 210 9.39 -13.34 -7.64
N GLU A 211 10.01 -14.28 -6.96
CA GLU A 211 11.27 -14.91 -7.39
C GLU A 211 11.10 -16.43 -7.42
N GLY A 212 11.64 -17.10 -8.44
CA GLY A 212 11.61 -18.55 -8.58
C GLY A 212 12.97 -19.12 -8.93
N TYR A 213 13.43 -20.10 -8.14
CA TYR A 213 14.70 -20.78 -8.36
C TYR A 213 14.48 -22.29 -8.51
N ARG A 214 14.81 -22.86 -9.68
CA ARG A 214 14.67 -24.30 -10.00
C ARG A 214 13.32 -24.87 -9.54
N SER A 215 12.26 -24.15 -9.86
CA SER A 215 10.91 -24.40 -9.37
C SER A 215 9.88 -24.15 -10.47
N SER A 216 8.60 -24.38 -10.17
CA SER A 216 7.48 -24.02 -11.03
C SER A 216 6.42 -23.28 -10.23
N GLY A 217 5.71 -22.37 -10.87
CA GLY A 217 4.64 -21.63 -10.23
C GLY A 217 4.03 -20.55 -11.10
N SER A 218 3.13 -19.81 -10.47
CA SER A 218 2.57 -18.59 -11.03
C SER A 218 2.34 -17.55 -9.94
N SER A 219 2.25 -16.29 -10.32
CA SER A 219 1.72 -15.24 -9.45
C SER A 219 0.85 -14.26 -10.22
N ASP A 220 -0.04 -13.59 -9.51
CA ASP A 220 -0.87 -12.49 -10.00
C ASP A 220 -1.01 -11.52 -8.84
N ILE A 221 -0.21 -10.46 -8.81
CA ILE A 221 -0.01 -9.61 -7.64
C ILE A 221 -0.22 -8.15 -8.04
N SER A 222 -1.04 -7.46 -7.27
CA SER A 222 -1.21 -6.01 -7.30
C SER A 222 -0.42 -5.38 -6.18
N VAL A 223 0.32 -4.32 -6.48
CA VAL A 223 1.00 -3.48 -5.49
C VAL A 223 0.43 -2.06 -5.51
N SER A 224 0.39 -1.41 -4.35
CA SER A 224 0.03 0.00 -4.22
C SER A 224 0.82 0.68 -3.10
N GLU A 225 0.92 2.00 -3.18
CA GLU A 225 1.46 2.85 -2.11
C GLU A 225 0.33 3.49 -1.30
N GLY A 226 0.55 3.67 0.00
CA GLY A 226 -0.41 4.23 0.96
C GLY A 226 -0.84 3.18 1.98
N TYR A 227 -1.80 3.46 2.85
CA TYR A 227 -2.53 2.39 3.54
C TYR A 227 -3.65 1.89 2.61
N GLY A 228 -3.69 0.59 2.34
CA GLY A 228 -4.57 -0.04 1.37
C GLY A 228 -5.01 -1.41 1.88
N GLY A 229 -6.24 -1.47 2.38
CA GLY A 229 -6.89 -2.68 2.84
C GLY A 229 -7.07 -3.68 1.71
N GLY A 230 -6.46 -4.86 1.88
CA GLY A 230 -6.60 -5.99 0.96
C GLY A 230 -8.01 -6.56 0.98
N SER A 231 -8.51 -6.82 -0.23
CA SER A 231 -9.73 -7.53 -0.52
C SER A 231 -9.53 -9.03 -0.21
N SER A 232 -10.36 -9.60 0.66
CA SER A 232 -10.51 -11.05 0.74
C SER A 232 -11.98 -11.43 0.63
N SER A 233 -12.38 -11.76 -0.59
CA SER A 233 -13.52 -12.62 -0.85
C SER A 233 -13.13 -14.07 -0.53
N SER A 234 -13.82 -14.69 0.43
CA SER A 234 -13.92 -16.15 0.49
C SER A 234 -15.40 -16.52 0.60
N GLY A 235 -15.87 -17.19 -0.45
CA GLY A 235 -17.22 -17.72 -0.58
C GLY A 235 -17.49 -18.90 0.35
N SER A 236 -18.80 -19.09 0.58
CA SER A 236 -19.47 -19.98 1.51
C SER A 236 -19.20 -21.48 1.35
N SER A 237 -19.39 -22.21 2.45
CA SER A 237 -20.06 -23.51 2.45
C SER A 237 -21.17 -23.52 3.50
N SER A 238 -22.33 -24.01 3.08
CA SER A 238 -23.68 -23.91 3.67
C SER A 238 -24.07 -25.05 4.60
N SER A 239 -24.84 -24.72 5.65
CA SER A 239 -25.99 -25.48 6.22
C SER A 239 -26.48 -24.72 7.46
N GLY A 240 -27.75 -24.47 7.77
CA GLY A 240 -29.07 -24.64 7.16
C GLY A 240 -30.10 -24.17 8.21
N GLY A 241 -31.26 -23.63 7.80
CA GLY A 241 -32.47 -23.60 8.64
C GLY A 241 -33.03 -22.25 9.14
N SER A 242 -33.81 -21.60 8.26
CA SER A 242 -35.15 -21.03 8.51
C SER A 242 -35.39 -19.71 9.28
N SER A 243 -35.87 -18.73 8.48
CA SER A 243 -36.95 -17.75 8.70
C SER A 243 -36.83 -16.67 9.78
N SER A 244 -36.70 -15.41 9.38
CA SER A 244 -37.86 -14.53 9.06
C SER A 244 -37.39 -13.16 8.56
N SER A 245 -38.26 -12.53 7.79
CA SER A 245 -38.08 -11.32 6.98
C SER A 245 -37.69 -10.05 7.75
N SER A 246 -36.69 -9.32 7.26
CA SER A 246 -36.82 -7.87 7.02
C SER A 246 -35.83 -7.42 5.96
N SER A 247 -36.37 -6.88 4.87
CA SER A 247 -35.67 -6.16 3.81
C SER A 247 -35.21 -4.80 4.34
N GLY A 248 -33.90 -4.54 4.31
CA GLY A 248 -33.33 -3.22 4.54
C GLY A 248 -31.88 -3.19 4.06
N GLY A 249 -31.62 -2.54 2.92
CA GLY A 249 -30.26 -2.31 2.45
C GLY A 249 -29.52 -1.42 3.45
N SER A 250 -28.51 -1.96 4.13
CA SER A 250 -27.73 -1.20 5.10
C SER A 250 -26.56 -0.53 4.40
N GLY A 251 -26.71 0.75 4.06
CA GLY A 251 -25.57 1.65 3.89
C GLY A 251 -25.03 1.97 5.28
N GLY A 252 -23.77 1.68 5.54
CA GLY A 252 -23.12 2.01 6.81
C GLY A 252 -23.03 3.53 7.00
N THR A 253 -23.31 4.02 8.21
CA THR A 253 -23.05 5.42 8.57
C THR A 253 -21.63 5.54 9.10
N ILE A 254 -20.88 6.52 8.59
CA ILE A 254 -19.61 6.96 9.15
C ILE A 254 -19.82 8.35 9.74
N THR A 255 -19.54 8.49 11.03
CA THR A 255 -19.55 9.77 11.74
C THR A 255 -18.11 10.26 11.84
N VAL A 256 -17.83 11.50 11.47
CA VAL A 256 -16.54 12.16 11.70
C VAL A 256 -16.76 13.25 12.73
N ARG A 257 -16.08 13.19 13.89
CA ARG A 257 -16.17 14.22 14.91
C ARG A 257 -14.97 15.16 14.82
N ALA A 258 -15.19 16.39 14.38
CA ALA A 258 -14.10 17.35 14.14
C ALA A 258 -14.52 18.79 14.44
N ARG A 259 -13.52 19.67 14.58
CA ARG A 259 -13.66 21.13 14.56
C ARG A 259 -12.49 21.78 13.84
N GLY A 260 -12.72 23.00 13.38
CA GLY A 260 -11.68 23.91 12.93
C GLY A 260 -11.09 24.71 14.09
N ASN A 261 -9.86 25.20 13.92
CA ASN A 261 -9.26 26.18 14.81
C ASN A 261 -9.91 27.56 14.62
N SER A 262 -10.00 28.00 13.37
CA SER A 262 -10.52 29.32 12.98
C SER A 262 -11.96 29.26 12.45
N GLY A 263 -12.43 28.09 12.02
CA GLY A 263 -13.69 27.92 11.31
C GLY A 263 -13.52 28.13 9.81
N GLY A 264 -14.21 27.32 9.01
CA GLY A 264 -14.09 27.30 7.55
C GLY A 264 -12.95 26.43 7.02
N GLU A 265 -12.24 25.70 7.88
CA GLU A 265 -11.44 24.54 7.50
C GLU A 265 -12.33 23.52 6.78
N ASN A 266 -11.79 22.89 5.75
CA ASN A 266 -12.53 22.01 4.87
C ASN A 266 -11.91 20.62 4.93
N ILE A 267 -12.74 19.63 5.27
CA ILE A 267 -12.33 18.23 5.30
C ILE A 267 -13.15 17.41 4.31
N ALA A 268 -12.52 16.37 3.75
CA ALA A 268 -13.20 15.33 3.00
C ALA A 268 -13.08 13.98 3.70
N LEU A 269 -14.19 13.25 3.77
CA LEU A 269 -14.16 11.83 4.06
C LEU A 269 -13.87 11.09 2.77
N ARG A 270 -12.81 10.28 2.77
CA ARG A 270 -12.45 9.39 1.66
C ARG A 270 -12.67 7.96 2.09
N VAL A 271 -13.31 7.17 1.23
CA VAL A 271 -13.52 5.73 1.43
C VAL A 271 -13.08 5.01 0.17
N GLY A 272 -12.15 4.05 0.30
CA GLY A 272 -11.60 3.33 -0.85
C GLY A 272 -10.90 4.25 -1.85
N GLY A 273 -10.24 5.31 -1.35
CA GLY A 273 -9.53 6.29 -2.17
C GLY A 273 -10.40 7.33 -2.88
N ARG A 274 -11.74 7.30 -2.72
CA ARG A 274 -12.67 8.28 -3.31
C ARG A 274 -13.24 9.19 -2.23
N ALA A 275 -13.29 10.50 -2.49
CA ALA A 275 -14.02 11.42 -1.62
C ALA A 275 -15.53 11.12 -1.70
N VAL A 276 -16.14 10.80 -0.56
CA VAL A 276 -17.56 10.43 -0.45
C VAL A 276 -18.39 11.49 0.25
N ALA A 277 -17.75 12.37 1.02
CA ALA A 277 -18.38 13.55 1.61
C ALA A 277 -17.32 14.63 1.86
N GLN A 278 -17.77 15.88 1.96
CA GLN A 278 -16.91 17.03 2.22
C GLN A 278 -17.68 18.06 3.04
N TRP A 279 -17.03 18.65 4.05
CA TRP A 279 -17.67 19.58 4.99
C TRP A 279 -16.77 20.76 5.32
N ASN A 280 -17.39 21.90 5.61
CA ASN A 280 -16.73 23.03 6.26
C ASN A 280 -16.93 22.93 7.77
N LEU A 281 -15.85 23.09 8.53
CA LEU A 281 -15.83 22.97 9.97
C LEU A 281 -16.22 24.27 10.64
N SER A 282 -16.91 24.14 11.79
CA SER A 282 -17.08 25.24 12.72
C SER A 282 -15.95 25.24 13.76
N THR A 283 -15.87 26.28 14.59
CA THR A 283 -14.93 26.32 15.73
C THR A 283 -15.35 25.41 16.90
N GLY A 284 -16.56 24.87 16.89
CA GLY A 284 -17.03 23.88 17.84
C GLY A 284 -16.95 22.47 17.28
N TYR A 285 -16.73 21.48 18.15
CA TYR A 285 -16.79 20.07 17.74
C TYR A 285 -18.20 19.70 17.27
N GLN A 286 -18.29 19.14 16.08
CA GLN A 286 -19.54 18.66 15.50
C GLN A 286 -19.36 17.26 14.92
N ASN A 287 -20.47 16.54 14.81
CA ASN A 287 -20.54 15.25 14.12
C ASN A 287 -20.96 15.48 12.67
N TYR A 288 -20.10 15.08 11.74
CA TYR A 288 -20.34 15.12 10.31
C TYR A 288 -20.62 13.71 9.82
N ASN A 289 -21.84 13.46 9.35
CA ASN A 289 -22.29 12.12 9.02
C ASN A 289 -22.28 11.90 7.51
N TYR A 290 -21.67 10.79 7.10
CA TYR A 290 -21.86 10.20 5.79
C TYR A 290 -22.71 8.94 5.94
N THR A 291 -23.77 8.83 5.16
CA THR A 291 -24.57 7.60 5.04
C THR A 291 -24.46 7.13 3.60
N GLY A 292 -23.93 5.93 3.39
CA GLY A 292 -23.79 5.36 2.06
C GLY A 292 -23.20 3.96 2.08
N GLY A 293 -22.95 3.41 0.89
CA GLY A 293 -22.43 2.05 0.72
C GLY A 293 -20.96 1.99 0.31
N ALA A 294 -20.21 3.08 0.47
CA ALA A 294 -18.80 3.07 0.12
C ALA A 294 -18.01 2.11 1.03
N THR A 295 -17.07 1.37 0.45
CA THR A 295 -16.23 0.40 1.15
C THR A 295 -14.76 0.63 0.84
N GLY A 296 -13.89 0.26 1.78
CA GLY A 296 -12.43 0.38 1.66
C GLY A 296 -11.80 1.17 2.80
N ASP A 297 -10.56 1.62 2.61
CA ASP A 297 -9.81 2.42 3.59
C ASP A 297 -10.53 3.75 3.87
N ILE A 298 -10.67 4.10 5.15
CA ILE A 298 -11.29 5.34 5.60
C ILE A 298 -10.20 6.37 5.92
N GLN A 299 -10.26 7.52 5.26
CA GLN A 299 -9.37 8.65 5.52
C GLN A 299 -10.19 9.92 5.73
N VAL A 300 -9.73 10.77 6.64
CA VAL A 300 -10.20 12.16 6.72
C VAL A 300 -9.07 13.04 6.19
N GLU A 301 -9.36 13.77 5.13
CA GLU A 301 -8.42 14.64 4.40
C GLU A 301 -8.68 16.10 4.73
N TYR A 302 -7.64 16.86 5.08
CA TYR A 302 -7.68 18.31 5.29
C TYR A 302 -7.24 19.03 4.01
N LEU A 303 -8.12 19.86 3.45
CA LEU A 303 -8.04 20.32 2.05
C LEU A 303 -7.59 21.76 1.85
N ASN A 304 -7.79 22.64 2.83
CA ASN A 304 -7.59 24.09 2.66
C ASN A 304 -6.73 24.68 3.77
N ASP A 305 -5.59 24.03 4.00
CA ASP A 305 -4.57 24.52 4.90
C ASP A 305 -4.12 25.95 4.52
N ALA A 306 -4.01 26.79 5.54
CA ALA A 306 -3.54 28.16 5.46
C ALA A 306 -3.14 28.64 6.86
N ALA A 307 -2.38 29.73 6.94
CA ALA A 307 -1.95 30.30 8.22
C ALA A 307 -3.14 30.52 9.18
N GLY A 308 -3.05 29.93 10.38
CA GLY A 308 -4.06 30.01 11.43
C GLY A 308 -5.20 29.00 11.32
N ARG A 309 -5.19 28.12 10.32
CA ARG A 309 -6.20 27.08 10.13
C ARG A 309 -5.62 25.72 10.45
N ASP A 310 -6.20 25.05 11.43
CA ASP A 310 -5.87 23.67 11.79
C ASP A 310 -7.17 22.90 11.99
N VAL A 311 -7.15 21.59 11.73
CA VAL A 311 -8.28 20.72 12.05
C VAL A 311 -7.96 19.92 13.30
N TYR A 312 -8.88 19.93 14.26
CA TYR A 312 -8.88 19.01 15.39
C TYR A 312 -9.90 17.92 15.09
N LEU A 313 -9.40 16.73 14.76
CA LEU A 313 -10.16 15.54 14.47
C LEU A 313 -10.10 14.62 15.69
N ASP A 314 -11.22 14.46 16.40
CA ASP A 314 -11.29 13.65 17.62
C ASP A 314 -11.36 12.17 17.26
N TYR A 315 -12.43 11.76 16.56
CA TYR A 315 -12.60 10.37 16.14
C TYR A 315 -13.43 10.23 14.87
N ILE A 316 -13.41 9.02 14.33
CA ILE A 316 -14.52 8.51 13.53
C ILE A 316 -15.34 7.47 14.29
N GLN A 317 -16.61 7.35 13.94
CA GLN A 317 -17.45 6.23 14.33
C GLN A 317 -17.89 5.47 13.08
N VAL A 318 -17.64 4.16 13.05
CA VAL A 318 -18.00 3.27 11.93
C VAL A 318 -18.34 1.90 12.49
N ASN A 319 -19.43 1.28 11.99
CA ASN A 319 -19.94 -0.03 12.47
C ASN A 319 -20.13 -0.11 14.00
N GLY A 320 -20.53 1.00 14.63
CA GLY A 320 -20.71 1.10 16.08
C GLY A 320 -19.41 1.18 16.89
N GLU A 321 -18.24 1.20 16.24
CA GLU A 321 -16.94 1.38 16.86
C GLU A 321 -16.45 2.83 16.73
N THR A 322 -15.88 3.37 17.81
CA THR A 322 -15.14 4.63 17.80
C THR A 322 -13.66 4.34 17.57
N ARG A 323 -13.05 5.04 16.61
CA ARG A 323 -11.62 4.98 16.31
C ARG A 323 -11.02 6.37 16.53
N GLN A 324 -10.20 6.50 17.58
CA GLN A 324 -9.61 7.77 17.99
C GLN A 324 -8.51 8.21 17.03
N ALA A 325 -8.44 9.49 16.68
CA ALA A 325 -7.43 10.01 15.75
C ALA A 325 -6.02 9.93 16.33
N GLU A 326 -5.86 10.15 17.63
CA GLU A 326 -4.60 10.05 18.35
C GLU A 326 -4.08 8.61 18.48
N ASP A 327 -4.93 7.60 18.26
CA ASP A 327 -4.50 6.21 18.17
C ASP A 327 -4.03 5.83 16.75
N MET A 328 -4.28 6.69 15.76
CA MET A 328 -3.96 6.41 14.36
C MET A 328 -2.51 6.78 14.03
N GLN A 329 -1.75 5.76 13.63
CA GLN A 329 -0.35 5.92 13.23
C GLN A 329 -0.23 6.67 11.89
N TYR A 330 -1.14 6.44 10.95
CA TYR A 330 -1.07 7.08 9.63
C TYR A 330 -1.68 8.48 9.70
N ASN A 331 -0.80 9.48 9.80
CA ASN A 331 -1.17 10.88 9.87
C ASN A 331 -0.15 11.71 9.08
N THR A 332 -0.50 12.12 7.87
CA THR A 332 0.36 12.99 7.05
C THR A 332 0.10 14.47 7.27
N ALA A 333 -0.93 14.80 8.05
CA ALA A 333 -1.37 16.16 8.30
C ALA A 333 -0.75 16.79 9.55
N THR A 334 -0.14 15.99 10.44
CA THR A 334 0.50 16.50 11.65
C THR A 334 1.83 17.16 11.33
N TYR A 335 2.01 18.40 11.77
CA TYR A 335 3.31 19.04 11.78
C TYR A 335 4.06 18.64 13.05
N ALA A 336 5.12 17.86 12.91
CA ALA A 336 6.07 17.58 13.97
C ALA A 336 7.46 17.38 13.37
N ASN A 337 8.50 17.42 14.20
CA ASN A 337 9.88 17.22 13.75
C ASN A 337 10.31 18.15 12.60
N GLY A 338 9.72 19.35 12.52
CA GLY A 338 10.06 20.36 11.51
C GLY A 338 9.40 20.18 10.14
N SER A 339 8.45 19.26 9.97
CA SER A 339 7.75 19.07 8.70
C SER A 339 6.29 18.59 8.86
N CYS A 340 5.46 18.89 7.86
CA CYS A 340 4.16 18.25 7.69
C CYS A 340 4.34 16.73 7.46
N GLY A 341 3.51 15.91 8.10
CA GLY A 341 3.65 14.45 8.12
C GLY A 341 4.86 13.96 8.92
N GLY A 342 5.55 14.85 9.65
CA GLY A 342 6.68 14.49 10.50
C GLY A 342 6.27 13.94 11.87
N GLY A 343 4.98 13.89 12.17
CA GLY A 343 4.41 13.32 13.40
C GLY A 343 3.30 12.30 13.12
N SER A 344 2.97 11.51 14.13
CA SER A 344 1.87 10.54 14.13
C SER A 344 1.13 10.60 15.46
N TYR A 345 0.02 9.86 15.60
CA TYR A 345 -0.72 9.75 16.87
C TYR A 345 -1.17 11.12 17.42
N SER A 346 -1.87 11.89 16.58
CA SER A 346 -2.34 13.22 16.93
C SER A 346 -3.74 13.46 16.38
N GLU A 347 -4.56 14.14 17.18
CA GLU A 347 -5.85 14.70 16.78
C GLU A 347 -5.70 15.96 15.90
N ILE A 348 -4.49 16.54 15.78
CA ILE A 348 -4.28 17.84 15.14
C ILE A 348 -3.68 17.69 13.74
N MET A 349 -4.47 18.05 12.74
CA MET A 349 -4.07 18.20 11.35
C MET A 349 -3.66 19.65 11.10
N HIS A 350 -2.35 19.90 11.15
CA HIS A 350 -1.73 21.22 10.97
C HIS A 350 -1.52 21.60 9.50
N CYS A 351 -1.47 20.60 8.64
CA CYS A 351 -1.18 20.76 7.22
C CYS A 351 -2.20 20.01 6.38
N SER A 352 -2.30 20.39 5.10
CA SER A 352 -3.01 19.55 4.14
C SER A 352 -2.43 18.13 4.12
N GLY A 353 -3.29 17.15 4.27
CA GLY A 353 -2.90 15.76 4.50
C GLY A 353 -4.08 14.92 5.00
N VAL A 354 -3.80 13.71 5.46
CA VAL A 354 -4.83 12.75 5.88
C VAL A 354 -4.52 12.12 7.23
N ILE A 355 -5.56 11.73 7.96
CA ILE A 355 -5.50 10.71 9.01
C ILE A 355 -6.24 9.47 8.49
N GLY A 356 -5.59 8.31 8.55
CA GLY A 356 -6.17 7.03 8.14
C GLY A 356 -6.72 6.25 9.33
N PHE A 357 -7.91 5.67 9.17
CA PHE A 357 -8.64 4.98 10.23
C PHE A 357 -8.86 3.49 9.95
N GLY A 358 -8.14 2.92 8.97
CA GLY A 358 -8.34 1.54 8.52
C GLY A 358 -9.59 1.37 7.66
N GLY A 359 -9.91 0.12 7.32
CA GLY A 359 -11.01 -0.25 6.45
C GLY A 359 -12.40 -0.07 7.07
N THR A 360 -13.41 0.14 6.23
CA THR A 360 -14.83 0.10 6.60
C THR A 360 -15.28 -1.22 7.21
N SER A 361 -14.52 -2.32 7.05
CA SER A 361 -14.80 -3.63 7.63
C SER A 361 -13.98 -3.93 8.88
N ASP A 362 -13.01 -3.08 9.24
CA ASP A 362 -12.13 -3.36 10.37
C ASP A 362 -12.92 -3.32 11.68
N CYS A 363 -12.47 -4.11 12.64
CA CYS A 363 -13.04 -4.14 13.97
C CYS A 363 -11.93 -4.28 15.00
N PHE A 364 -11.40 -3.15 15.46
CA PHE A 364 -10.26 -3.11 16.38
C PHE A 364 -10.65 -3.58 17.80
N SER A 365 -11.90 -3.35 18.18
CA SER A 365 -12.51 -3.70 19.47
C SER A 365 -13.13 -5.10 19.53
N GLY A 366 -13.28 -5.78 18.38
CA GLY A 366 -13.92 -7.09 18.29
C GLY A 366 -15.44 -7.12 18.49
N ASN A 367 -16.11 -5.97 18.68
CA ASN A 367 -17.55 -5.86 18.98
C ASN A 367 -18.32 -4.93 18.03
N CYS A 368 -18.00 -4.97 16.74
CA CYS A 368 -18.66 -4.14 15.72
C CYS A 368 -19.99 -4.77 15.27
N ARG A 369 -20.99 -3.94 14.98
CA ARG A 369 -22.37 -4.37 14.65
C ARG A 369 -22.72 -4.18 13.18
#